data_AF-A0A1X1MIS5-F1
#
_entry.id   AF-A0A1X1MIS5-F1
#
_cell.length_a   1.000
_cell.length_b   1.000
_cell.length_c   1.000
_cell.angle_alpha   90.00
_cell.angle_beta   90.00
_cell.angle_gamma   90.00
#
_symmetry.space_group_name_H-M   'P 1'
#
loop_
_entity.id
_entity.type
_entity.pdbx_description
1 polymer ?
#
loop_
_entity_poly.entity_id
_entity_poly.type
_entity_poly.pdbx_seq_one_letter_code
_entity_poly.pdbx_strand_id
1 'polypeptide(L)'
;MSDQVDDSRYCRCGTRLARDNDRGSCGPCQRRARERGTAAPEVPAGFWTASDQLRDALDERHMGRVIAAYRNHPHHTVLLSQEMVAGWMGITQTQLSRIESGEPVTDLTKLIRWAEVLCIPEDLLWFKLPRPRPSEAPPAPVGSPTASAVPGILGVPLTDSAGPPADPYRVIAHVGE
;
A
#
# COMPACT_ATOMS: atom_id res chain seq x y z
N MET A 1 -38.83 38.28 -17.78
CA MET A 1 -37.79 37.43 -18.38
C MET A 1 -36.63 37.43 -17.41
N SER A 2 -36.53 36.42 -16.54
CA SER A 2 -35.42 36.33 -15.59
C SER A 2 -34.45 35.29 -16.11
N ASP A 3 -33.32 35.76 -16.64
CA ASP A 3 -32.14 34.96 -16.92
C ASP A 3 -31.69 34.26 -15.63
N GLN A 4 -32.04 32.97 -15.49
CA GLN A 4 -31.39 32.10 -14.54
C GLN A 4 -29.97 31.86 -15.05
N VAL A 5 -29.00 32.57 -14.47
CA VAL A 5 -27.59 32.25 -14.64
C VAL A 5 -27.38 30.84 -14.11
N ASP A 6 -27.15 29.91 -15.03
CA ASP A 6 -26.81 28.51 -14.74
C ASP A 6 -25.44 28.50 -14.04
N ASP A 7 -25.45 28.57 -12.70
CA ASP A 7 -24.26 28.41 -11.84
C ASP A 7 -23.85 26.93 -11.78
N SER A 8 -23.68 26.32 -12.95
CA SER A 8 -23.17 24.96 -13.06
C SER A 8 -21.67 24.98 -12.78
N ARG A 9 -21.30 24.55 -11.57
CA ARG A 9 -19.91 24.26 -11.22
C ARG A 9 -19.51 22.92 -11.83
N TYR A 10 -18.31 22.85 -12.41
CA TYR A 10 -17.79 21.62 -13.02
C TYR A 10 -16.55 21.14 -12.26
N CYS A 11 -16.41 19.82 -12.14
CA CYS A 11 -15.19 19.20 -11.68
C CYS A 11 -14.09 19.35 -12.76
N ARG A 12 -12.81 19.29 -12.36
CA ARG A 12 -11.67 19.29 -13.31
C ARG A 12 -11.76 18.17 -14.38
N CYS A 13 -12.47 17.07 -14.09
CA CYS A 13 -12.71 16.01 -15.07
C CYS A 13 -13.87 16.29 -16.06
N GLY A 14 -14.54 17.43 -15.96
CA GLY A 14 -15.68 17.83 -16.80
C GLY A 14 -17.06 17.41 -16.28
N THR A 15 -17.15 16.65 -15.19
CA THR A 15 -18.45 16.29 -14.61
C THR A 15 -19.11 17.49 -13.93
N ARG A 16 -20.39 17.76 -14.26
CA ARG A 16 -21.19 18.77 -13.56
C ARG A 16 -21.37 18.40 -12.09
N LEU A 17 -21.03 19.31 -11.19
CA LEU A 17 -21.18 19.13 -9.76
C LEU A 17 -22.63 19.43 -9.36
N ALA A 18 -23.15 18.65 -8.42
CA ALA A 18 -24.41 18.96 -7.77
C ALA A 18 -24.29 20.27 -6.97
N ARG A 19 -25.41 20.98 -6.81
CA ARG A 19 -25.43 22.31 -6.18
C ARG A 19 -24.92 22.27 -4.74
N ASP A 20 -25.21 21.20 -4.03
CA ASP A 20 -24.82 20.88 -2.66
C ASP A 20 -23.41 20.28 -2.52
N ASN A 21 -22.64 20.16 -3.60
CA ASN A 21 -21.27 19.68 -3.53
C ASN A 21 -20.34 20.80 -3.03
N ASP A 22 -20.00 20.74 -1.76
CA ASP A 22 -19.03 21.60 -1.06
C ASP A 22 -17.58 21.21 -1.35
N ARG A 23 -17.33 19.96 -1.79
CA ARG A 23 -15.99 19.38 -1.99
C ARG A 23 -15.31 19.77 -3.31
N GLY A 24 -15.99 20.47 -4.21
CA GLY A 24 -15.43 20.94 -5.49
C GLY A 24 -14.97 19.83 -6.45
N SER A 25 -15.37 18.58 -6.21
CA SER A 25 -14.96 17.41 -7.00
C SER A 25 -16.08 16.37 -7.07
N CYS A 26 -16.20 15.66 -8.20
CA CYS A 26 -17.25 14.64 -8.36
C CYS A 26 -16.91 13.36 -7.58
N GLY A 27 -17.93 12.55 -7.24
CA GLY A 27 -17.76 11.31 -6.48
C GLY A 27 -16.67 10.36 -7.02
N PRO A 28 -16.60 10.11 -8.35
CA PRO A 28 -15.52 9.31 -8.93
C PRO A 28 -14.12 9.91 -8.74
N CYS A 29 -13.96 11.23 -8.90
CA CYS A 29 -12.68 11.90 -8.69
C CYS A 29 -12.27 11.90 -7.21
N GLN A 30 -13.21 12.05 -6.29
CA GLN A 30 -12.96 11.89 -4.86
C GLN A 30 -12.50 10.48 -4.52
N ARG A 31 -13.15 9.46 -5.11
CA ARG A 31 -12.74 8.06 -4.90
C ARG A 31 -11.33 7.81 -5.43
N ARG A 32 -11.01 8.24 -6.66
CA ARG A 32 -9.66 8.12 -7.21
C ARG A 32 -8.61 8.88 -6.39
N ALA A 33 -8.95 10.04 -5.85
CA ALA A 33 -8.06 10.78 -4.97
C ALA A 33 -7.81 10.03 -3.66
N ARG A 34 -8.84 9.38 -3.09
CA ARG A 34 -8.70 8.51 -1.92
C ARG A 34 -7.85 7.29 -2.22
N GLU A 35 -8.09 6.62 -3.35
CA GLU A 35 -7.31 5.45 -3.81
C GLU A 35 -5.82 5.82 -4.03
N ARG A 36 -5.52 6.98 -4.62
CA ARG A 36 -4.13 7.46 -4.73
C ARG A 36 -3.48 7.77 -3.38
N GLY A 37 -4.28 8.09 -2.37
CA GLY A 37 -3.83 8.38 -1.02
C GLY A 37 -3.78 7.17 -0.10
N THR A 38 -3.97 5.93 -0.56
CA THR A 38 -3.92 4.74 0.30
C THR A 38 -2.51 4.19 0.52
N ALA A 39 -1.54 4.58 -0.31
CA ALA A 39 -0.15 4.12 -0.22
C ALA A 39 0.83 5.22 -0.61
N ALA A 40 2.08 5.06 -0.17
CA ALA A 40 3.16 5.95 -0.57
C ALA A 40 3.37 5.88 -2.10
N PRO A 41 3.56 7.02 -2.79
CA PRO A 41 3.85 7.01 -4.21
C PRO A 41 5.22 6.38 -4.48
N GLU A 42 5.35 5.71 -5.63
CA GLU A 42 6.64 5.26 -6.13
C GLU A 42 7.55 6.47 -6.40
N VAL A 43 8.77 6.42 -5.89
CA VAL A 43 9.79 7.47 -6.06
C VAL A 43 11.02 6.90 -6.75
N PRO A 44 11.69 7.65 -7.65
CA PRO A 44 12.95 7.21 -8.26
C PRO A 44 14.05 7.01 -7.22
N ALA A 45 15.03 6.14 -7.49
CA ALA A 45 16.14 5.89 -6.55
C ALA A 45 16.89 7.19 -6.14
N GLY A 46 17.12 8.10 -7.09
CA GLY A 46 17.79 9.38 -6.84
C GLY A 46 17.00 10.36 -5.95
N PHE A 47 15.72 10.10 -5.67
CA PHE A 47 14.88 10.90 -4.78
C PHE A 47 15.53 11.06 -3.40
N TRP A 48 16.01 9.96 -2.82
CA TRP A 48 16.52 9.94 -1.45
C TRP A 48 17.83 10.70 -1.28
N THR A 49 18.63 10.80 -2.34
CA THR A 49 19.94 11.47 -2.33
C THR A 49 19.87 12.93 -2.80
N ALA A 50 18.83 13.30 -3.56
CA ALA A 50 18.72 14.63 -4.16
C ALA A 50 18.38 15.74 -3.13
N SER A 51 17.81 15.38 -1.99
CA SER A 51 17.43 16.34 -0.93
C SER A 51 18.41 16.31 0.23
N ASP A 52 18.98 17.47 0.58
CA ASP A 52 19.80 17.65 1.78
C ASP A 52 19.00 17.28 3.04
N GLN A 53 17.74 17.71 3.15
CA GLN A 53 16.92 17.43 4.33
C GLN A 53 16.67 15.93 4.55
N LEU A 54 16.53 15.15 3.47
CA LEU A 54 16.39 13.69 3.59
C LEU A 54 17.70 13.05 4.05
N ARG A 55 18.82 13.45 3.46
CA ARG A 55 20.15 12.95 3.85
C ARG A 55 20.47 13.27 5.30
N ASP A 56 20.30 14.53 5.70
CA ASP A 56 20.56 14.97 7.06
C ASP A 56 19.69 14.19 8.06
N ALA A 57 18.39 14.00 7.76
CA ALA A 57 17.50 13.24 8.63
C ALA A 57 17.86 11.76 8.77
N LEU A 58 18.35 11.14 7.68
CA LEU A 58 18.85 9.76 7.69
C LEU A 58 20.15 9.64 8.50
N ASP A 59 21.08 10.59 8.32
CA ASP A 59 22.35 10.66 9.05
C ASP A 59 22.15 10.91 10.55
N GLU A 60 21.21 11.79 10.91
CA GLU A 60 20.77 12.05 12.28
C GLU A 60 19.96 10.89 12.89
N ARG A 61 19.62 9.87 12.10
CA ARG A 61 18.85 8.69 12.52
C ARG A 61 17.47 9.04 13.08
N HIS A 62 16.84 10.07 12.51
CA HIS A 62 15.59 10.61 13.00
C HIS A 62 14.44 10.32 12.04
N MET A 63 13.78 9.17 12.22
CA MET A 63 12.70 8.72 11.33
C MET A 63 11.56 9.74 11.15
N GLY A 64 11.19 10.49 12.20
CA GLY A 64 10.22 11.58 12.07
C GLY A 64 10.63 12.69 11.08
N ARG A 65 11.90 13.12 11.09
CA ARG A 65 12.43 14.08 10.13
C ARG A 65 12.50 13.49 8.73
N VAL A 66 12.81 12.21 8.60
CA VAL A 66 12.77 11.50 7.30
C VAL A 66 11.37 11.56 6.70
N ILE A 67 10.33 11.29 7.52
CA ILE A 67 8.94 11.36 7.08
C ILE A 67 8.56 12.79 6.68
N ALA A 68 8.93 13.79 7.48
CA ALA A 68 8.65 15.19 7.18
C ALA A 68 9.36 15.64 5.89
N ALA A 69 10.62 15.27 5.69
CA ALA A 69 11.39 15.61 4.50
C ALA A 69 10.86 14.90 3.25
N TYR A 70 10.48 13.62 3.37
CA TYR A 70 9.78 12.88 2.31
C TYR A 70 8.51 13.62 1.90
N ARG A 71 7.65 13.92 2.88
CA ARG A 71 6.33 14.54 2.67
C ARG A 71 6.39 15.91 1.98
N ASN A 72 7.44 16.68 2.26
CA ASN A 72 7.66 18.01 1.70
C ASN A 72 8.63 18.02 0.50
N HIS A 73 9.03 16.85 0.00
CA HIS A 73 10.02 16.77 -1.07
C HIS A 73 9.49 17.39 -2.38
N PRO A 74 10.27 18.24 -3.09
CA PRO A 74 9.82 18.93 -4.32
C PRO A 74 9.40 18.00 -5.47
N HIS A 75 9.83 16.74 -5.44
CA HIS A 75 9.41 15.71 -6.40
C HIS A 75 7.90 15.42 -6.34
N HIS A 76 7.26 15.63 -5.19
CA HIS A 76 5.81 15.46 -5.10
C HIS A 76 5.10 16.64 -5.75
N THR A 77 4.36 16.36 -6.83
CA THR A 77 3.51 17.36 -7.50
C THR A 77 2.27 17.73 -6.68
N VAL A 78 1.93 16.92 -5.68
CA VAL A 78 0.84 17.14 -4.74
C VAL A 78 1.41 17.10 -3.32
N LEU A 79 1.02 18.07 -2.50
CA LEU A 79 1.37 18.09 -1.08
C LEU A 79 0.81 16.83 -0.40
N LEU A 80 1.71 16.03 0.15
CA LEU A 80 1.35 14.89 0.97
C LEU A 80 0.96 15.43 2.36
N SER A 81 -0.32 15.32 2.74
CA SER A 81 -0.76 15.81 4.04
C SER A 81 -0.27 14.88 5.16
N GLN A 82 -0.09 15.42 6.36
CA GLN A 82 0.30 14.63 7.52
C GLN A 82 -0.74 13.55 7.85
N GLU A 83 -2.03 13.85 7.66
CA GLU A 83 -3.11 12.88 7.86
C GLU A 83 -3.00 11.70 6.88
N MET A 84 -2.69 11.99 5.60
CA MET A 84 -2.52 10.96 4.57
C MET A 84 -1.37 10.03 4.90
N VAL A 85 -0.19 10.59 5.22
CA VAL A 85 1.01 9.80 5.54
C VAL A 85 0.85 9.03 6.85
N ALA A 86 0.19 9.63 7.85
CA ALA A 86 -0.15 8.94 9.11
C ALA A 86 -1.08 7.73 8.85
N GLY A 87 -2.02 7.87 7.91
CA GLY A 87 -2.89 6.80 7.46
C GLY A 87 -2.11 5.59 6.92
N TRP A 88 -1.08 5.81 6.09
CA TRP A 88 -0.23 4.72 5.58
C TRP A 88 0.48 3.96 6.70
N MET A 89 0.88 4.68 7.75
CA MET A 89 1.59 4.13 8.91
C MET A 89 0.65 3.50 9.95
N GLY A 90 -0.67 3.66 9.78
CA GLY A 90 -1.67 3.20 10.74
C GLY A 90 -1.60 3.92 12.09
N ILE A 91 -1.25 5.20 12.08
CA ILE A 91 -1.20 6.08 13.27
C ILE A 91 -2.08 7.32 13.05
N THR A 92 -2.34 8.06 14.12
CA THR A 92 -3.12 9.31 13.97
C THR A 92 -2.26 10.45 13.44
N GLN A 93 -2.89 11.44 12.78
CA GLN A 93 -2.21 12.68 12.39
C GLN A 93 -1.49 13.32 13.58
N THR A 94 -2.12 13.38 14.75
CA THR A 94 -1.54 13.95 15.98
C THR A 94 -0.31 13.18 16.45
N GLN A 95 -0.33 11.84 16.36
CA GLN A 95 0.85 11.02 16.65
C GLN A 95 1.98 11.32 15.67
N LEU A 96 1.69 11.36 14.37
CA LEU A 96 2.71 11.72 13.37
C LEU A 96 3.28 13.12 13.62
N SER A 97 2.45 14.08 14.04
CA SER A 97 2.90 15.44 14.37
C SER A 97 3.98 15.46 15.44
N ARG A 98 3.79 14.64 16.47
CA ARG A 98 4.72 14.53 17.61
C ARG A 98 5.97 13.76 17.20
N ILE A 99 5.84 12.78 16.32
CA ILE A 99 6.98 12.03 15.79
C ILE A 99 7.85 12.92 14.90
N GLU A 100 7.25 13.76 14.05
CA GLU A 100 7.97 14.68 13.15
C GLU A 100 8.75 15.78 13.91
N SER A 101 8.27 16.21 15.09
CA SER A 101 8.85 17.33 15.86
C SER A 101 9.53 16.94 17.19
N GLY A 102 9.33 15.70 17.65
CA GLY A 102 9.79 15.22 18.94
C GLY A 102 11.14 14.51 18.89
N GLU A 103 11.37 13.64 19.87
CA GLU A 103 12.57 12.80 19.98
C GLU A 103 12.59 11.69 18.92
N PRO A 104 13.76 11.27 18.41
CA PRO A 104 13.91 10.10 17.55
C PRO A 104 13.20 8.86 18.11
N VAL A 105 12.43 8.20 17.25
CA VAL A 105 11.75 6.95 17.59
C VAL A 105 12.79 5.82 17.66
N THR A 106 12.86 5.14 18.80
CA THR A 106 13.81 4.03 19.06
C THR A 106 13.19 2.64 18.88
N ASP A 107 11.86 2.57 18.74
CA ASP A 107 11.13 1.32 18.54
C ASP A 107 11.41 0.74 17.14
N LEU A 108 12.28 -0.27 17.09
CA LEU A 108 12.71 -0.91 15.85
C LEU A 108 11.55 -1.48 15.02
N THR A 109 10.49 -1.99 15.66
CA THR A 109 9.33 -2.55 14.95
C THR A 109 8.61 -1.46 14.17
N LYS A 110 8.45 -0.27 14.77
CA LYS A 110 7.88 0.90 14.08
C LYS A 110 8.79 1.38 12.97
N LEU A 111 10.09 1.45 13.22
CA LEU A 111 11.08 1.88 12.23
C LEU A 111 11.06 1.01 10.97
N ILE A 112 11.07 -0.32 11.15
CA ILE A 112 10.96 -1.30 10.06
C ILE A 112 9.67 -1.07 9.28
N ARG A 113 8.52 -1.06 9.98
CA ARG A 113 7.22 -0.88 9.34
C ARG A 113 7.14 0.41 8.53
N TRP A 114 7.63 1.52 9.06
CA TRP A 114 7.57 2.80 8.37
C TRP A 114 8.54 2.87 7.19
N ALA A 115 9.72 2.27 7.30
CA ALA A 115 10.66 2.17 6.19
C ALA A 115 10.08 1.33 5.03
N GLU A 116 9.40 0.23 5.34
CA GLU A 116 8.69 -0.59 4.35
C GLU A 116 7.54 0.17 3.69
N VAL A 117 6.71 0.86 4.48
CA VAL A 117 5.58 1.67 3.99
C VAL A 117 6.03 2.78 3.03
N LEU A 118 7.18 3.39 3.29
CA LEU A 118 7.75 4.45 2.44
C LEU A 118 8.69 3.94 1.35
N CYS A 119 8.92 2.62 1.27
CA CYS A 119 9.87 1.99 0.35
C CYS A 119 11.28 2.61 0.45
N ILE A 120 11.77 2.84 1.68
CA ILE A 120 13.11 3.40 1.89
C ILE A 120 14.17 2.34 1.51
N PRO A 121 15.16 2.68 0.67
CA PRO A 121 16.26 1.78 0.34
C PRO A 121 17.02 1.32 1.59
N GLU A 122 17.29 0.00 1.70
CA GLU A 122 17.93 -0.61 2.87
C GLU A 122 19.34 -0.06 3.11
N ASP A 123 20.06 0.32 2.05
CA ASP A 123 21.41 0.88 2.10
C ASP A 123 21.47 2.25 2.78
N LEU A 124 20.34 2.96 2.88
CA LEU A 124 20.23 4.26 3.53
C LEU A 124 19.81 4.16 5.02
N LEU A 125 19.34 2.99 5.46
CA LEU A 125 18.84 2.81 6.81
C LEU A 125 19.99 2.57 7.80
N TRP A 126 19.92 3.21 8.96
CA TRP A 126 20.85 2.98 10.09
C TRP A 126 20.52 1.71 10.90
N PHE A 127 19.55 0.92 10.44
CA PHE A 127 19.12 -0.35 11.03
C PHE A 127 18.86 -1.37 9.91
N LYS A 128 18.70 -2.64 10.28
CA LYS A 128 18.48 -3.73 9.31
C LYS A 128 17.01 -4.08 9.18
N LEU A 129 16.55 -4.25 7.94
CA LEU A 129 15.25 -4.81 7.64
C LEU A 129 15.31 -6.35 7.77
N PRO A 130 14.24 -6.99 8.25
CA PRO A 130 14.16 -8.44 8.28
C PRO A 130 14.06 -8.94 6.83
N ARG A 131 15.18 -9.43 6.29
CA ARG A 131 15.19 -10.03 4.95
C ARG A 131 14.21 -11.20 4.91
N PRO A 132 13.29 -11.27 3.92
CA PRO A 132 12.56 -12.49 3.67
C PRO A 132 13.59 -13.60 3.43
N ARG A 133 13.58 -14.67 4.24
CA ARG A 133 14.42 -15.83 3.92
C ARG A 133 14.07 -16.21 2.48
N PRO A 134 15.05 -16.38 1.57
CA PRO A 134 14.76 -17.00 0.28
C PRO A 134 14.01 -18.27 0.62
N SER A 135 12.73 -18.33 0.21
CA SER A 135 11.97 -19.56 0.36
C SER A 135 12.84 -20.62 -0.28
N GLU A 136 13.34 -21.56 0.54
CA GLU A 136 14.03 -22.72 0.02
C GLU A 136 13.05 -23.32 -0.97
N ALA A 137 13.31 -23.13 -2.26
CA ALA A 137 12.53 -23.75 -3.30
C ALA A 137 12.59 -25.25 -2.96
N PRO A 138 11.46 -25.94 -2.82
CA PRO A 138 11.49 -27.37 -2.54
C PRO A 138 12.45 -27.99 -3.57
N PRO A 139 13.41 -28.83 -3.13
CA PRO A 139 14.42 -29.35 -4.03
C PRO A 139 13.70 -29.93 -5.23
N ALA A 140 14.00 -29.38 -6.42
CA ALA A 140 13.49 -29.87 -7.68
C ALA A 140 13.62 -31.40 -7.64
N PRO A 141 12.58 -32.17 -7.98
CA PRO A 141 12.61 -33.61 -7.85
C PRO A 141 13.81 -34.12 -8.65
N VAL A 142 14.84 -34.54 -7.93
CA VAL A 142 16.04 -35.15 -8.49
C VAL A 142 15.52 -36.43 -9.13
N GLY A 143 15.50 -36.44 -10.46
CA GLY A 143 15.01 -37.57 -11.24
C GLY A 143 15.69 -38.84 -10.73
N SER A 144 14.88 -39.76 -10.21
CA SER A 144 15.36 -41.12 -9.96
C SER A 144 15.52 -41.80 -11.32
N PRO A 145 16.71 -42.32 -11.67
CA PRO A 145 16.82 -43.24 -12.78
C PRO A 145 16.39 -44.64 -12.32
N THR A 146 16.18 -45.52 -13.31
CA THR A 146 15.87 -46.97 -13.25
C THR A 146 14.42 -47.35 -12.90
N ALA A 147 13.75 -48.30 -13.57
CA ALA A 147 14.18 -49.33 -14.49
C ALA A 147 13.04 -49.75 -15.46
N SER A 148 13.45 -50.41 -16.54
CA SER A 148 12.65 -51.04 -17.60
C SER A 148 11.81 -52.23 -17.13
N ALA A 149 10.88 -52.67 -18.01
CA ALA A 149 10.13 -53.95 -18.07
C ALA A 149 8.69 -53.90 -17.47
N VAL A 150 7.56 -54.34 -18.06
CA VAL A 150 7.12 -55.15 -19.24
C VAL A 150 5.62 -54.80 -19.50
N PRO A 151 5.03 -54.96 -20.72
CA PRO A 151 3.67 -54.50 -21.03
C PRO A 151 2.55 -55.49 -20.70
N GLY A 152 1.34 -54.94 -20.51
CA GLY A 152 0.07 -55.62 -20.73
C GLY A 152 -0.86 -55.68 -19.51
N ILE A 153 -2.00 -55.00 -19.58
CA ILE A 153 -3.36 -55.57 -19.57
C ILE A 153 -4.39 -54.43 -19.64
N LEU A 154 -5.37 -54.65 -20.53
CA LEU A 154 -6.57 -53.85 -20.73
C LEU A 154 -7.49 -53.89 -19.51
N GLY A 155 -8.03 -52.73 -19.12
CA GLY A 155 -9.11 -52.63 -18.14
C GLY A 155 -9.66 -51.20 -18.07
N VAL A 156 -10.82 -51.00 -18.70
CA VAL A 156 -11.56 -49.74 -18.86
C VAL A 156 -12.37 -49.40 -17.58
N PRO A 157 -13.05 -48.24 -17.48
CA PRO A 157 -12.92 -47.31 -16.37
C PRO A 157 -14.06 -47.41 -15.34
N LEU A 158 -13.83 -46.90 -14.12
CA LEU A 158 -14.91 -46.54 -13.20
C LEU A 158 -14.68 -45.11 -12.69
N THR A 159 -15.61 -44.27 -13.11
CA THR A 159 -15.85 -42.92 -12.64
C THR A 159 -16.10 -42.92 -11.13
N ASP A 160 -15.48 -42.01 -10.39
CA ASP A 160 -16.11 -41.48 -9.18
C ASP A 160 -15.98 -39.96 -9.15
N SER A 161 -17.16 -39.35 -9.10
CA SER A 161 -17.37 -37.91 -9.13
C SER A 161 -17.01 -37.34 -7.76
N ALA A 162 -15.85 -36.70 -7.66
CA ALA A 162 -15.51 -35.89 -6.50
C ALA A 162 -16.50 -34.71 -6.40
N GLY A 163 -17.32 -34.74 -5.35
CA GLY A 163 -18.26 -33.67 -5.02
C GLY A 163 -17.58 -32.32 -4.75
N PRO A 164 -18.32 -31.21 -4.86
CA PRO A 164 -17.77 -29.88 -4.64
C PRO A 164 -17.40 -29.66 -3.16
N PRO A 165 -16.34 -28.88 -2.88
CA PRO A 165 -16.02 -28.49 -1.50
C PRO A 165 -17.13 -27.61 -0.92
N ALA A 166 -17.52 -27.92 0.31
CA ALA A 166 -18.41 -27.12 1.12
C ALA A 166 -17.84 -25.70 1.32
N ASP A 167 -18.68 -24.70 1.07
CA ASP A 167 -18.42 -23.29 1.31
C ASP A 167 -18.52 -22.98 2.81
N PRO A 168 -17.43 -22.53 3.47
CA PRO A 168 -17.44 -22.22 4.90
C PRO A 168 -18.07 -20.86 5.26
N TYR A 169 -18.62 -20.10 4.30
CA TYR A 169 -19.15 -18.75 4.57
C TYR A 169 -20.66 -18.60 4.36
N ARG A 170 -21.47 -19.55 4.85
CA ARG A 170 -22.91 -19.30 5.04
C ARG A 170 -23.17 -18.53 6.33
N VAL A 171 -23.09 -17.21 6.23
CA VAL A 171 -23.56 -16.25 7.25
C VAL A 171 -25.10 -16.34 7.30
N ILE A 172 -25.64 -16.85 8.40
CA ILE A 172 -27.08 -16.80 8.68
C ILE A 172 -27.36 -15.44 9.33
N ALA A 173 -27.92 -14.50 8.55
CA ALA A 173 -28.57 -13.33 9.11
C ALA A 173 -29.91 -13.77 9.72
N HIS A 174 -29.98 -13.82 11.05
CA HIS A 174 -31.27 -13.82 11.74
C HIS A 174 -31.77 -12.38 11.84
N VAL A 175 -32.87 -12.12 11.14
CA VAL A 175 -33.74 -10.94 11.29
C VAL A 175 -35.02 -11.41 11.98
N GLY A 176 -35.47 -10.67 12.99
CA GLY A 176 -36.74 -10.84 13.72
C GLY A 176 -36.48 -10.91 15.23
N GLU A 177 -37.07 -10.08 16.09
CA GLU A 177 -38.30 -9.28 16.00
C GLU A 177 -38.12 -7.89 16.62
#